data_AF-A0A976KP91-F1
#
_entry.id   AF-A0A976KP91-F1
#
_cell.length_a   1.000
_cell.length_b   1.000
_cell.length_c   1.000
_cell.angle_alpha   90.00
_cell.angle_beta   90.00
_cell.angle_gamma   90.00
#
_symmetry.space_group_name_H-M   'P 1'
#
loop_
_entity.id
_entity.type
_entity.pdbx_description
1 polymer ?
#
loop_
_entity_poly.entity_id
_entity_poly.type
_entity_poly.pdbx_seq_one_letter_code
_entity_poly.pdbx_strand_id
1 'polypeptide(L)'
;MATGTNCLQRTRFHSLVVLAIILTALTASGCQTHAPYRYDDDYYYDYDYDDYYYEPRSHVAFEYYFYPDLHVYYDIHRHVYFYNHIHHGWIGVNVLPKHIVLNHYHRQKLKLHHRHPWKKHKIKNIRRHHDVAQPHGQNKDRLRRHSQRNNKTAIHNERYSRRGNALHRSDSDRKRQQVLKQDAQRDKRSHRQAITDPERNKQKSNQANVRQDKRLEKRDTAATAKVTRRDRRSQHQSISAPVQNKRKVIQRNARQDRRILKRDAAAVDRDTRRDKSSQRQAISTTDQNKRKAIQRNAHRDRRLQKHDAVATVQDTRREQKIERSKKPDATKEVIQETRRKKRNALINERSSWRNRQSLRNDNNRRTDRFQHDGRSGFRLHRN
;
A
#
# COMPACT_ATOMS: atom_id res chain seq x y z
N MET A 1 93.20 24.08 3.70
CA MET A 1 92.24 24.34 4.79
C MET A 1 90.87 24.63 4.19
N ALA A 2 89.94 23.68 4.24
CA ALA A 2 88.48 23.86 4.13
C ALA A 2 87.82 22.49 3.97
N THR A 3 87.46 21.84 5.07
CA THR A 3 86.58 20.65 5.05
C THR A 3 85.80 20.61 6.35
N GLY A 4 84.48 20.83 6.32
CA GLY A 4 83.66 20.52 7.50
C GLY A 4 82.33 21.24 7.67
N THR A 5 81.48 21.33 6.64
CA THR A 5 80.08 21.80 6.85
C THR A 5 78.99 20.96 6.18
N ASN A 6 79.33 19.83 5.55
CA ASN A 6 78.34 19.05 4.76
C ASN A 6 77.55 17.99 5.55
N CYS A 7 77.81 17.80 6.86
CA CYS A 7 77.20 16.70 7.60
C CYS A 7 75.79 17.02 8.16
N LEU A 8 75.46 18.30 8.35
CA LEU A 8 74.19 18.71 8.98
C LEU A 8 73.01 18.90 8.01
N GLN A 9 73.25 19.00 6.70
CA GLN A 9 72.16 19.13 5.72
C GLN A 9 71.50 17.79 5.38
N ARG A 10 72.23 16.67 5.44
CA ARG A 10 71.73 15.38 4.97
C ARG A 10 70.63 14.78 5.85
N THR A 11 70.66 15.05 7.16
CA THR A 11 69.64 14.55 8.10
C THR A 11 68.29 15.26 7.97
N ARG A 12 68.29 16.53 7.57
CA ARG A 12 67.05 17.30 7.37
C ARG A 12 66.25 16.82 6.16
N PHE A 13 66.93 16.44 5.08
CA PHE A 13 66.25 15.90 3.90
C PHE A 13 65.60 14.54 4.18
N HIS A 14 66.23 13.67 4.98
CA HIS A 14 65.65 12.37 5.28
C HIS A 14 64.40 12.49 6.18
N SER A 15 64.40 13.44 7.12
CA SER A 15 63.22 13.70 7.96
C SER A 15 62.01 14.18 7.14
N LEU A 16 62.22 15.08 6.17
CA LEU A 16 61.13 15.58 5.31
C LEU A 16 60.57 14.50 4.38
N VAL A 17 61.43 13.64 3.82
CA VAL A 17 60.99 12.54 2.94
C VAL A 17 60.16 11.52 3.71
N VAL A 18 60.57 11.14 4.93
CA VAL A 18 59.81 10.21 5.77
C VAL A 18 58.45 10.79 6.15
N LEU A 19 58.38 12.08 6.48
CA LEU A 19 57.14 12.75 6.85
C LEU A 19 56.17 12.85 5.66
N ALA A 20 56.68 13.10 4.44
CA ALA A 20 55.89 13.08 3.21
C ALA A 20 55.30 11.70 2.91
N ILE A 21 56.09 10.62 3.08
CA ILE A 21 55.63 9.24 2.86
C ILE A 21 54.50 8.89 3.83
N ILE A 22 54.63 9.24 5.12
CA ILE A 22 53.60 8.99 6.14
C ILE A 22 52.30 9.75 5.82
N LEU A 23 52.40 11.02 5.39
CA LEU A 23 51.25 11.81 4.97
C LEU A 23 50.54 11.18 3.76
N THR A 24 51.29 10.75 2.74
CA THR A 24 50.69 10.08 1.56
C THR A 24 50.05 8.74 1.91
N ALA A 25 50.65 7.96 2.82
CA ALA A 25 50.09 6.69 3.27
C ALA A 25 48.79 6.88 4.07
N LEU A 26 48.71 7.93 4.91
CA LEU A 26 47.48 8.27 5.65
C LEU A 26 46.36 8.74 4.72
N THR A 27 46.67 9.50 3.65
CA THR A 27 45.66 9.90 2.66
C THR A 27 45.20 8.75 1.78
N ALA A 28 46.08 7.82 1.43
CA ALA A 28 45.73 6.65 0.61
C ALA A 28 44.92 5.59 1.39
N SER A 29 45.12 5.48 2.70
CA SER A 29 44.38 4.56 3.57
C SER A 29 43.07 5.15 4.12
N GLY A 30 42.90 6.47 4.11
CA GLY A 30 41.71 7.17 4.62
C GLY A 30 40.51 7.23 3.67
N CYS A 31 40.67 6.83 2.40
CA CYS A 31 39.59 6.81 1.41
C CYS A 31 39.22 5.39 0.98
N GLN A 32 38.98 4.48 1.93
CA GLN A 32 37.80 3.62 1.73
C GLN A 32 36.59 4.53 1.92
N THR A 33 36.29 5.30 0.89
CA THR A 33 34.91 5.65 0.58
C THR A 33 34.14 4.34 0.69
N HIS A 34 33.47 4.15 1.83
CA HIS A 34 32.07 3.77 1.81
C HIS A 34 31.44 4.71 0.79
N ALA A 35 31.59 4.39 -0.50
CA ALA A 35 30.56 4.67 -1.44
C ALA A 35 29.36 4.04 -0.75
N PRO A 36 28.37 4.82 -0.24
CA PRO A 36 27.08 4.20 -0.10
C PRO A 36 26.88 3.53 -1.45
N TYR A 37 26.55 2.24 -1.44
CA TYR A 37 25.85 1.66 -2.58
C TYR A 37 24.59 2.52 -2.70
N ARG A 38 24.72 3.70 -3.33
CA ARG A 38 23.70 4.31 -4.13
C ARG A 38 23.50 3.22 -5.17
N TYR A 39 22.53 2.35 -4.87
CA TYR A 39 21.66 1.92 -5.93
C TYR A 39 21.23 3.23 -6.56
N ASP A 40 21.84 3.58 -7.69
CA ASP A 40 21.30 4.55 -8.62
C ASP A 40 19.98 3.95 -9.13
N ASP A 41 18.99 3.90 -8.23
CA ASP A 41 17.56 3.89 -8.54
C ASP A 41 17.13 5.35 -8.81
N ASP A 42 18.04 6.20 -9.32
CA ASP A 42 17.73 7.49 -9.96
C ASP A 42 17.15 7.28 -11.38
N TYR A 43 16.63 6.08 -11.67
CA TYR A 43 15.52 5.97 -12.61
C TYR A 43 14.24 6.40 -11.92
N TYR A 44 14.11 7.72 -11.81
CA TYR A 44 12.84 8.43 -11.73
C TYR A 44 12.04 8.17 -13.02
N TYR A 45 11.55 6.93 -13.18
CA TYR A 45 10.43 6.68 -14.05
C TYR A 45 9.17 6.93 -13.21
N ASP A 46 8.72 8.18 -13.25
CA ASP A 46 7.32 8.56 -13.05
C ASP A 46 6.46 8.04 -14.23
N TYR A 47 6.59 6.74 -14.49
CA TYR A 47 5.71 6.01 -15.38
C TYR A 47 5.09 4.91 -14.55
N ASP A 48 3.77 5.04 -14.39
CA ASP A 48 2.76 4.04 -14.07
C ASP A 48 2.78 2.86 -15.08
N TYR A 49 3.97 2.37 -15.44
CA TYR A 49 4.20 1.12 -16.16
C TYR A 49 4.32 0.00 -15.13
N ASP A 50 3.19 -0.26 -14.46
CA ASP A 50 2.92 -1.54 -13.83
C ASP A 50 3.21 -2.66 -14.87
N ASP A 51 4.01 -3.65 -14.45
CA ASP A 51 3.96 -5.06 -14.89
C ASP A 51 5.01 -5.63 -15.88
N TYR A 52 6.03 -4.90 -16.37
CA TYR A 52 6.95 -5.48 -17.38
C TYR A 52 8.48 -5.45 -17.15
N TYR A 53 8.98 -4.92 -16.04
CA TYR A 53 10.32 -5.33 -15.59
C TYR A 53 10.18 -6.65 -14.82
N TYR A 54 10.24 -7.73 -15.59
CA TYR A 54 10.35 -9.10 -15.11
C TYR A 54 11.69 -9.21 -14.35
N GLU A 55 11.77 -8.69 -13.12
CA GLU A 55 12.78 -9.14 -12.17
C GLU A 55 12.67 -10.66 -12.20
N PRO A 56 13.72 -11.39 -12.64
CA PRO A 56 13.65 -12.83 -12.74
C PRO A 56 13.20 -13.31 -11.37
N ARG A 57 12.07 -14.02 -11.33
CA ARG A 57 11.59 -14.63 -10.09
C ARG A 57 12.75 -15.46 -9.59
N SER A 58 13.44 -14.97 -8.57
CA SER A 58 14.45 -15.77 -7.93
C SER A 58 13.69 -16.97 -7.41
N HIS A 59 14.03 -18.16 -7.91
CA HIS A 59 13.47 -19.40 -7.39
C HIS A 59 13.72 -19.51 -5.87
N VAL A 60 14.72 -18.77 -5.37
CA VAL A 60 15.04 -18.56 -3.96
C VAL A 60 14.07 -17.54 -3.34
N ALA A 61 13.38 -17.96 -2.29
CA ALA A 61 12.61 -17.06 -1.43
C ALA A 61 13.57 -16.26 -0.53
N PHE A 62 13.38 -14.94 -0.45
CA PHE A 62 14.09 -14.10 0.50
C PHE A 62 13.41 -14.17 1.87
N GLU A 63 14.21 -14.27 2.92
CA GLU A 63 13.75 -14.24 4.31
C GLU A 63 13.92 -12.84 4.91
N TYR A 64 12.82 -12.28 5.43
CA TYR A 64 12.80 -10.96 6.06
C TYR A 64 12.33 -11.05 7.51
N TYR A 65 12.85 -10.18 8.36
CA TYR A 65 12.22 -9.80 9.62
C TYR A 65 11.42 -8.52 9.43
N PHE A 66 10.11 -8.59 9.60
CA PHE A 66 9.22 -7.44 9.52
C PHE A 66 8.87 -6.91 10.91
N TYR A 67 9.06 -5.62 11.11
CA TYR A 67 8.75 -4.88 12.33
C TYR A 67 7.50 -4.03 12.06
N PRO A 68 6.31 -4.51 12.44
CA PRO A 68 5.05 -3.88 12.05
C PRO A 68 4.86 -2.49 12.65
N ASP A 69 5.32 -2.28 13.89
CA ASP A 69 5.16 -1.00 14.62
C ASP A 69 5.88 0.17 13.91
N LEU A 70 6.96 -0.13 13.21
CA LEU A 70 7.83 0.84 12.54
C LEU A 70 7.78 0.72 11.01
N HIS A 71 7.03 -0.26 10.48
CA HIS A 71 7.02 -0.62 9.07
C HIS A 71 8.43 -0.82 8.48
N VAL A 72 9.28 -1.55 9.18
CA VAL A 72 10.66 -1.86 8.74
C VAL A 72 10.77 -3.32 8.33
N TYR A 73 11.38 -3.59 7.19
CA TYR A 73 11.83 -4.94 6.82
C TYR A 73 13.34 -5.03 6.98
N TYR A 74 13.82 -6.15 7.50
CA TYR A 74 15.24 -6.45 7.55
C TYR A 74 15.52 -7.74 6.77
N ASP A 75 16.34 -7.65 5.74
CA ASP A 75 16.79 -8.79 4.95
C ASP A 75 17.91 -9.52 5.69
N ILE A 76 17.65 -10.77 6.08
CA ILE A 76 18.54 -11.55 6.94
C ILE A 76 19.85 -11.89 6.21
N HIS A 77 19.81 -12.08 4.90
CA HIS A 77 20.97 -12.53 4.12
C HIS A 77 21.83 -11.36 3.64
N ARG A 78 21.19 -10.23 3.31
CA ARG A 78 21.89 -9.05 2.80
C ARG A 78 22.26 -8.04 3.88
N HIS A 79 21.73 -8.21 5.09
CA HIS A 79 21.90 -7.27 6.20
C HIS A 79 21.45 -5.83 5.84
N VAL A 80 20.37 -5.73 5.06
CA VAL A 80 19.79 -4.44 4.62
C VAL A 80 18.43 -4.23 5.28
N TYR A 81 18.23 -3.03 5.80
CA TYR A 81 16.95 -2.56 6.31
C TYR A 81 16.22 -1.77 5.23
N PHE A 82 14.94 -2.06 5.04
CA PHE A 82 14.03 -1.29 4.20
C PHE A 82 12.97 -0.63 5.07
N TYR A 83 12.88 0.69 5.03
CA TYR A 83 11.90 1.46 5.81
C TYR A 83 11.28 2.56 4.96
N ASN A 84 10.07 2.97 5.32
CA ASN A 84 9.36 4.04 4.62
C ASN A 84 9.75 5.40 5.19
N HIS A 85 10.64 6.11 4.51
CA HIS A 85 10.99 7.49 4.81
C HIS A 85 9.87 8.44 4.36
N ILE A 86 9.60 9.47 5.17
CA ILE A 86 8.48 10.40 4.96
C ILE A 86 8.53 11.08 3.59
N HIS A 87 9.73 11.45 3.12
CA HIS A 87 9.91 12.23 1.89
C HIS A 87 10.39 11.41 0.68
N HIS A 88 10.97 10.24 0.91
CA HIS A 88 11.65 9.47 -0.14
C HIS A 88 11.01 8.10 -0.37
N GLY A 89 9.92 7.80 0.34
CA GLY A 89 9.29 6.48 0.26
C GLY A 89 10.19 5.39 0.84
N TRP A 90 10.14 4.20 0.25
CA TRP A 90 10.89 3.05 0.72
C TRP A 90 12.37 3.15 0.36
N ILE A 91 13.24 3.22 1.37
CA ILE A 91 14.70 3.26 1.20
C ILE A 91 15.33 2.02 1.82
N GLY A 92 16.33 1.45 1.14
CA GLY A 92 17.22 0.42 1.66
C GLY A 92 18.49 1.02 2.29
N VAL A 93 18.82 0.65 3.53
CA VAL A 93 20.00 1.12 4.26
C VAL A 93 20.66 -0.02 5.04
N ASN A 94 21.98 -0.01 5.18
CA ASN A 94 22.69 -1.02 5.98
C ASN A 94 22.58 -0.75 7.49
N VAL A 95 22.45 0.53 7.87
CA VAL A 95 22.32 0.97 9.26
C VAL A 95 21.08 1.84 9.37
N LEU A 96 20.19 1.50 10.31
CA LEU A 96 19.00 2.30 10.56
C LEU A 96 19.35 3.65 11.19
N PRO A 97 18.61 4.72 10.83
CA PRO A 97 18.69 5.99 11.55
C PRO A 97 18.49 5.83 13.06
N LYS A 98 19.25 6.57 13.87
CA LYS A 98 19.28 6.43 15.34
C LYS A 98 17.91 6.55 16.03
N HIS A 99 16.95 7.22 15.40
CA HIS A 99 15.60 7.39 15.96
C HIS A 99 14.69 6.17 15.75
N ILE A 100 15.08 5.21 14.91
CA ILE A 100 14.33 3.99 14.64
C ILE A 100 14.89 2.86 15.51
N VAL A 101 14.28 2.66 16.68
CA VAL A 101 14.71 1.61 17.63
C VAL A 101 13.89 0.35 17.39
N LEU A 102 14.53 -0.69 16.86
CA LEU A 102 13.87 -1.97 16.62
C LEU A 102 13.67 -2.75 17.93
N ASN A 103 12.43 -3.19 18.18
CA ASN A 103 12.15 -4.14 19.26
C ASN A 103 12.24 -5.58 18.73
N HIS A 104 13.24 -6.35 19.18
CA HIS A 104 13.46 -7.73 18.73
C HIS A 104 12.29 -8.69 19.01
N TYR A 105 11.47 -8.40 20.03
CA TYR A 105 10.34 -9.26 20.41
C TYR A 105 9.12 -9.11 19.49
N HIS A 106 9.02 -7.99 18.76
CA HIS A 106 7.86 -7.67 17.91
C HIS A 106 8.12 -7.96 16.42
N ARG A 107 9.13 -8.76 16.08
CA ARG A 107 9.44 -9.10 14.70
C ARG A 107 8.60 -10.27 14.19
N GLN A 108 8.23 -10.22 12.92
CA GLN A 108 7.57 -11.30 12.20
C GLN A 108 8.51 -11.84 11.12
N LYS A 109 8.67 -13.15 11.02
CA LYS A 109 9.46 -13.76 9.95
C LYS A 109 8.59 -13.88 8.69
N LEU A 110 9.05 -13.27 7.59
CA LEU A 110 8.39 -13.32 6.29
C LEU A 110 9.28 -14.04 5.28
N LYS A 111 8.68 -14.85 4.40
CA LYS A 111 9.33 -15.42 3.23
C LYS A 111 8.67 -14.85 1.98
N LEU A 112 9.41 -14.10 1.17
CA LEU A 112 8.88 -13.42 -0.01
C LEU A 112 9.79 -13.71 -1.21
N HIS A 113 9.20 -13.99 -2.38
CA HIS A 113 9.94 -14.21 -3.63
C HIS A 113 10.35 -12.91 -4.34
N HIS A 114 10.41 -11.79 -3.59
CA HIS A 114 10.73 -10.48 -4.13
C HIS A 114 11.81 -9.81 -3.31
N ARG A 115 12.69 -9.11 -4.03
CA ARG A 115 13.76 -8.30 -3.47
C ARG A 115 13.22 -7.08 -2.70
N HIS A 116 12.08 -6.56 -3.11
CA HIS A 116 11.44 -5.38 -2.53
C HIS A 116 10.19 -5.80 -1.74
N PRO A 117 10.31 -6.02 -0.41
CA PRO A 117 9.23 -6.62 0.38
C PRO A 117 7.94 -5.78 0.35
N TRP A 118 8.04 -4.45 0.30
CA TRP A 118 6.88 -3.54 0.31
C TRP A 118 5.99 -3.64 -0.94
N LYS A 119 6.53 -3.99 -2.12
CA LYS A 119 5.77 -4.01 -3.38
C LYS A 119 4.62 -5.04 -3.36
N LYS A 120 4.86 -6.20 -2.75
CA LYS A 120 3.85 -7.29 -2.67
C LYS A 120 3.19 -7.41 -1.31
N HIS A 121 3.73 -6.75 -0.30
CA HIS A 121 3.18 -6.80 1.03
C HIS A 121 1.95 -5.90 1.17
N LYS A 122 0.84 -6.35 0.56
CA LYS A 122 -0.48 -5.83 0.90
C LYS A 122 -0.75 -6.26 2.35
N ILE A 123 -0.57 -5.32 3.27
CA ILE A 123 -0.75 -5.43 4.74
C ILE A 123 -2.05 -6.16 5.15
N LYS A 124 -3.03 -6.23 4.24
CA LYS A 124 -4.32 -6.93 4.41
C LYS A 124 -4.20 -8.40 4.86
N ASN A 125 -3.08 -9.09 4.63
CA ASN A 125 -2.94 -10.51 4.95
C ASN A 125 -2.00 -10.86 6.12
N ILE A 126 -1.38 -9.90 6.82
CA ILE A 126 -0.84 -10.19 8.15
C ILE A 126 -1.99 -10.22 9.16
N ARG A 127 -2.96 -11.09 8.94
CA ARG A 127 -3.86 -11.51 10.00
C ARG A 127 -3.05 -12.40 10.91
N ARG A 128 -2.39 -11.76 11.88
CA ARG A 128 -2.09 -12.29 13.22
C ARG A 128 -2.02 -13.83 13.27
N HIS A 129 -1.05 -14.42 12.58
CA HIS A 129 -0.47 -15.69 13.04
C HIS A 129 0.50 -15.35 14.18
N HIS A 130 -0.01 -14.65 15.20
CA HIS A 130 0.54 -14.85 16.52
C HIS A 130 0.09 -16.25 16.85
N ASP A 131 1.03 -17.18 16.77
CA ASP A 131 0.93 -18.49 17.38
C ASP A 131 0.64 -18.25 18.87
N VAL A 132 -0.66 -18.13 19.17
CA VAL A 132 -1.21 -18.64 20.41
C VAL A 132 -0.81 -20.10 20.37
N ALA A 133 0.26 -20.42 21.07
CA ALA A 133 0.54 -21.78 21.51
C ALA A 133 -0.74 -22.26 22.20
N GLN A 134 -1.63 -22.92 21.46
CA GLN A 134 -2.76 -23.59 22.04
C GLN A 134 -2.21 -24.87 22.67
N PRO A 135 -2.29 -25.02 24.00
CA PRO A 135 -2.12 -26.32 24.61
C PRO A 135 -3.43 -27.06 24.36
N HIS A 136 -3.42 -28.03 23.46
CA HIS A 136 -4.05 -29.33 23.68
C HIS A 136 -4.13 -30.13 22.38
N GLY A 137 -3.48 -31.29 22.41
CA GLY A 137 -3.94 -32.40 21.61
C GLY A 137 -5.37 -32.74 22.00
N GLN A 138 -6.27 -32.73 21.02
CA GLN A 138 -7.41 -33.62 20.95
C GLN A 138 -7.99 -33.59 19.52
N ASN A 139 -8.10 -34.79 18.93
CA ASN A 139 -8.94 -35.15 17.79
C ASN A 139 -8.68 -34.50 16.42
N LYS A 140 -7.59 -34.94 15.75
CA LYS A 140 -7.40 -34.72 14.30
C LYS A 140 -8.10 -35.74 13.41
N ASP A 141 -8.69 -36.81 13.96
CA ASP A 141 -9.23 -37.90 13.13
C ASP A 141 -10.67 -37.70 12.63
N ARG A 142 -11.43 -36.75 13.21
CA ARG A 142 -12.85 -36.58 12.84
C ARG A 142 -13.09 -35.73 11.58
N LEU A 143 -12.14 -34.89 11.17
CA LEU A 143 -12.32 -33.97 10.02
C LEU A 143 -11.92 -34.58 8.67
N ARG A 144 -11.22 -35.72 8.65
CA ARG A 144 -10.71 -36.33 7.41
C ARG A 144 -11.77 -37.12 6.63
N ARG A 145 -12.90 -37.51 7.26
CA ARG A 145 -13.94 -38.32 6.60
C ARG A 145 -14.98 -37.55 5.79
N HIS A 146 -15.12 -36.23 5.96
CA HIS A 146 -16.10 -35.44 5.19
C HIS A 146 -15.56 -34.75 3.93
N SER A 147 -14.25 -34.69 3.74
CA SER A 147 -13.64 -33.97 2.60
C SER A 147 -13.62 -34.76 1.28
N GLN A 148 -13.81 -36.08 1.30
CA GLN A 148 -13.63 -36.89 0.09
C GLN A 148 -14.90 -37.08 -0.76
N ARG A 149 -16.08 -36.64 -0.28
CA ARG A 149 -17.34 -36.83 -1.03
C ARG A 149 -17.68 -35.72 -2.03
N ASN A 150 -17.03 -34.54 -1.94
CA ASN A 150 -17.40 -33.37 -2.77
C ASN A 150 -16.49 -33.13 -3.99
N ASN A 151 -15.48 -33.97 -4.25
CA ASN A 151 -14.50 -33.71 -5.30
C ASN A 151 -14.91 -34.21 -6.70
N LYS A 152 -16.00 -34.97 -6.84
CA LYS A 152 -16.48 -35.46 -8.15
C LYS A 152 -17.40 -34.48 -8.89
N THR A 153 -18.00 -33.50 -8.21
CA THR A 153 -18.92 -32.52 -8.84
C THR A 153 -18.22 -31.26 -9.36
N ALA A 154 -16.95 -31.02 -8.99
CA ALA A 154 -16.22 -29.80 -9.37
C ALA A 154 -15.69 -29.82 -10.82
N ILE A 155 -15.44 -31.00 -11.40
CA ILE A 155 -14.80 -31.12 -12.72
C ILE A 155 -15.78 -30.78 -13.87
N HIS A 156 -17.09 -30.90 -13.66
CA HIS A 156 -18.07 -30.68 -14.74
C HIS A 156 -18.49 -29.20 -14.94
N ASN A 157 -18.19 -28.31 -13.98
CA ASN A 157 -18.58 -26.89 -14.02
C ASN A 157 -17.53 -25.94 -14.61
N GLU A 158 -16.27 -26.36 -14.75
CA GLU A 158 -15.23 -25.49 -15.35
C GLU A 158 -15.37 -25.29 -16.86
N ARG A 159 -16.04 -26.22 -17.57
CA ARG A 159 -16.19 -26.12 -19.03
C ARG A 159 -17.22 -25.08 -19.49
N TYR A 160 -18.20 -24.72 -18.66
CA TYR A 160 -19.23 -23.73 -19.01
C TYR A 160 -18.84 -22.28 -18.65
N SER A 161 -17.82 -22.06 -17.81
CA SER A 161 -17.43 -20.72 -17.35
C SER A 161 -16.57 -19.92 -18.34
N ARG A 162 -15.95 -20.58 -19.34
CA ARG A 162 -15.06 -19.89 -20.30
C ARG A 162 -15.76 -19.09 -21.40
N ARG A 163 -17.09 -19.23 -21.60
CA ARG A 163 -17.83 -18.49 -22.65
C ARG A 163 -18.56 -17.22 -22.16
N GLY A 164 -18.60 -16.96 -20.84
CA GLY A 164 -19.35 -15.84 -20.25
C GLY A 164 -18.56 -14.55 -19.95
N ASN A 165 -17.22 -14.59 -20.00
CA ASN A 165 -16.37 -13.52 -19.46
C ASN A 165 -16.16 -12.29 -20.36
N ALA A 166 -16.72 -12.25 -21.57
CA ALA A 166 -16.61 -11.08 -22.45
C ALA A 166 -17.56 -9.93 -22.06
N LEU A 167 -18.68 -10.22 -21.37
CA LEU A 167 -19.69 -9.21 -21.04
C LEU A 167 -19.47 -8.49 -19.69
N HIS A 168 -18.69 -9.07 -18.78
CA HIS A 168 -18.44 -8.50 -17.44
C HIS A 168 -17.36 -7.41 -17.38
N ARG A 169 -16.63 -7.15 -18.49
CA ARG A 169 -15.58 -6.13 -18.52
C ARG A 169 -16.14 -4.69 -18.47
N SER A 170 -17.34 -4.46 -19.03
CA SER A 170 -17.99 -3.14 -19.07
C SER A 170 -18.48 -2.63 -17.70
N ASP A 171 -18.82 -3.54 -16.78
CA ASP A 171 -19.37 -3.18 -15.46
C ASP A 171 -18.28 -2.79 -14.44
N SER A 172 -17.05 -3.28 -14.64
CA SER A 172 -15.89 -2.92 -13.82
C SER A 172 -15.41 -1.50 -14.11
N ASP A 173 -15.43 -1.06 -15.36
CA ASP A 173 -15.00 0.30 -15.72
C ASP A 173 -15.97 1.36 -15.19
N ARG A 174 -17.27 1.06 -15.18
CA ARG A 174 -18.28 1.95 -14.60
C ARG A 174 -18.14 2.10 -13.08
N LYS A 175 -17.77 1.02 -12.37
CA LYS A 175 -17.44 1.08 -10.94
C LYS A 175 -16.15 1.86 -10.68
N ARG A 176 -15.14 1.73 -11.56
CA ARG A 176 -13.87 2.46 -11.45
C ARG A 176 -14.06 3.97 -11.58
N GLN A 177 -14.93 4.41 -12.49
CA GLN A 177 -15.30 5.84 -12.61
C GLN A 177 -16.09 6.38 -11.40
N GLN A 178 -16.90 5.56 -10.74
CA GLN A 178 -17.62 5.97 -9.52
C GLN A 178 -16.69 6.19 -8.32
N VAL A 179 -15.64 5.38 -8.18
CA VAL A 179 -14.66 5.52 -7.09
C VAL A 179 -13.83 6.80 -7.28
N LEU A 180 -13.38 7.09 -8.50
CA LEU A 180 -12.63 8.33 -8.81
C LEU A 180 -13.43 9.60 -8.48
N LYS A 181 -14.76 9.59 -8.69
CA LYS A 181 -15.63 10.72 -8.31
C LYS A 181 -15.80 10.89 -6.80
N GLN A 182 -15.72 9.81 -6.02
CA GLN A 182 -15.78 9.87 -4.55
C GLN A 182 -14.48 10.40 -3.95
N ASP A 183 -13.33 9.99 -4.49
CA ASP A 183 -12.03 10.44 -3.99
C ASP A 183 -11.82 11.94 -4.27
N ALA A 184 -12.22 12.43 -5.46
CA ALA A 184 -12.19 13.86 -5.78
C ALA A 184 -13.08 14.74 -4.86
N GLN A 185 -14.17 14.19 -4.31
CA GLN A 185 -15.01 14.91 -3.32
C GLN A 185 -14.41 14.88 -1.90
N ARG A 186 -13.61 13.86 -1.58
CA ARG A 186 -12.96 13.72 -0.28
C ARG A 186 -11.82 14.73 -0.11
N ASP A 187 -11.07 15.00 -1.17
CA ASP A 187 -10.00 16.00 -1.17
C ASP A 187 -10.51 17.43 -1.03
N LYS A 188 -11.70 17.74 -1.57
CA LYS A 188 -12.32 19.06 -1.34
C LYS A 188 -12.74 19.29 0.12
N ARG A 189 -13.04 18.23 0.88
CA ARG A 189 -13.38 18.31 2.30
C ARG A 189 -12.15 18.41 3.21
N SER A 190 -11.04 17.75 2.87
CA SER A 190 -9.79 17.86 3.63
C SER A 190 -9.20 19.27 3.52
N HIS A 191 -9.29 19.91 2.36
CA HIS A 191 -8.81 21.28 2.16
C HIS A 191 -9.59 22.31 2.98
N ARG A 192 -10.90 22.11 3.20
CA ARG A 192 -11.72 22.98 4.08
C ARG A 192 -11.40 22.83 5.57
N GLN A 193 -10.94 21.67 6.03
CA GLN A 193 -10.59 21.47 7.44
C GLN A 193 -9.23 22.07 7.81
N ALA A 194 -8.29 22.15 6.86
CA ALA A 194 -6.98 22.77 7.06
C ALA A 194 -7.05 24.28 7.37
N ILE A 195 -8.14 24.97 6.98
CA ILE A 195 -8.30 26.41 7.16
C ILE A 195 -8.81 26.77 8.58
N THR A 196 -9.40 25.81 9.31
CA THR A 196 -10.01 26.03 10.64
C THR A 196 -9.12 25.68 11.86
N ASP A 197 -7.92 25.11 11.66
CA ASP A 197 -7.08 24.63 12.77
C ASP A 197 -6.01 25.60 13.38
N PRO A 198 -5.74 26.83 12.91
CA PRO A 198 -4.70 27.66 13.53
C PRO A 198 -5.13 28.26 14.90
N GLU A 199 -6.44 28.41 15.16
CA GLU A 199 -6.95 29.00 16.40
C GLU A 199 -6.87 28.04 17.60
N ARG A 200 -7.06 26.74 17.34
CA ARG A 200 -7.07 25.71 18.38
C ARG A 200 -5.68 25.41 18.94
N ASN A 201 -4.63 25.62 18.14
CA ASN A 201 -3.24 25.46 18.59
C ASN A 201 -2.75 26.66 19.44
N LYS A 202 -3.24 27.89 19.19
CA LYS A 202 -2.91 29.05 20.04
C LYS A 202 -3.41 28.88 21.47
N GLN A 203 -4.63 28.38 21.67
CA GLN A 203 -5.19 28.14 23.01
C GLN A 203 -4.42 27.09 23.83
N LYS A 204 -3.87 26.05 23.19
CA LYS A 204 -3.09 25.02 23.90
C LYS A 204 -1.72 25.51 24.36
N SER A 205 -1.09 26.41 23.61
CA SER A 205 0.22 26.98 23.98
C SER A 205 0.12 27.88 25.22
N ASN A 206 -0.93 28.72 25.32
CA ASN A 206 -1.14 29.59 26.47
C ASN A 206 -1.40 28.82 27.77
N GLN A 207 -2.05 27.65 27.68
CA GLN A 207 -2.32 26.83 28.86
C GLN A 207 -1.08 26.09 29.40
N ALA A 208 -0.06 25.88 28.55
CA ALA A 208 1.21 25.29 28.96
C ALA A 208 2.07 26.30 29.74
N ASN A 209 2.12 27.56 29.29
CA ASN A 209 2.91 28.62 29.93
C ASN A 209 2.40 28.95 31.34
N VAL A 210 1.08 29.03 31.55
CA VAL A 210 0.47 29.28 32.87
C VAL A 210 0.82 28.18 33.91
N ARG A 211 1.07 26.95 33.46
CA ARG A 211 1.48 25.84 34.36
C ARG A 211 2.95 25.92 34.75
N GLN A 212 3.78 26.55 33.93
CA GLN A 212 5.20 26.71 34.18
C GLN A 212 5.45 27.82 35.21
N ASP A 213 4.73 28.93 35.10
CA ASP A 213 4.85 30.06 36.04
C ASP A 213 4.42 29.67 37.47
N LYS A 214 3.31 28.94 37.61
CA LYS A 214 2.86 28.41 38.92
C LYS A 214 3.83 27.42 39.57
N ARG A 215 4.77 26.85 38.80
CA ARG A 215 5.81 25.94 39.34
C ARG A 215 7.02 26.71 39.88
N LEU A 216 7.34 27.87 39.30
CA LEU A 216 8.45 28.71 39.75
C LEU A 216 8.07 29.44 41.05
N GLU A 217 6.86 29.97 41.15
CA GLU A 217 6.35 30.64 42.36
C GLU A 217 6.35 29.73 43.62
N LYS A 218 6.10 28.43 43.42
CA LYS A 218 6.17 27.42 44.50
C LYS A 218 7.59 27.07 44.95
N ARG A 219 8.61 27.32 44.12
CA ARG A 219 10.01 27.09 44.51
C ARG A 219 10.52 28.24 45.38
N ASP A 220 10.13 29.46 45.07
CA ASP A 220 10.65 30.64 45.77
C ASP A 220 10.06 30.79 47.17
N THR A 221 8.78 30.42 47.34
CA THR A 221 8.11 30.36 48.67
C THR A 221 8.67 29.27 49.58
N ALA A 222 9.20 28.18 49.01
CA ALA A 222 9.82 27.10 49.78
C ALA A 222 11.25 27.42 50.25
N ALA A 223 11.95 28.34 49.55
CA ALA A 223 13.29 28.78 49.91
C ALA A 223 13.26 29.75 51.11
N THR A 224 12.33 30.71 51.11
CA THR A 224 12.16 31.69 52.19
C THR A 224 11.71 31.06 53.52
N ALA A 225 10.91 29.99 53.49
CA ALA A 225 10.48 29.27 54.70
C ALA A 225 11.61 28.48 55.41
N LYS A 226 12.75 28.25 54.74
CA LYS A 226 13.90 27.54 55.35
C LYS A 226 14.83 28.47 56.14
N VAL A 227 14.85 29.76 55.81
CA VAL A 227 15.76 30.73 56.44
C VAL A 227 15.27 31.11 57.85
N THR A 228 13.96 31.26 58.06
CA THR A 228 13.39 31.64 59.37
C THR A 228 13.40 30.54 60.44
N ARG A 229 13.73 29.29 60.09
CA ARG A 229 13.81 28.18 61.05
C ARG A 229 15.17 28.01 61.72
N ARG A 230 16.22 28.69 61.25
CA ARG A 230 17.58 28.53 61.78
C ARG A 230 17.82 29.34 63.06
N ASP A 231 17.10 30.45 63.26
CA ASP A 231 17.35 31.37 64.39
C ASP A 231 16.58 31.05 65.69
N ARG A 232 15.50 30.25 65.63
CA ARG A 232 14.70 29.92 66.83
C ARG A 232 15.19 28.71 67.64
N ARG A 233 16.26 28.04 67.23
CA ARG A 233 16.71 26.77 67.85
C ARG A 233 17.70 26.95 69.01
N SER A 234 18.06 28.19 69.35
CA SER A 234 19.16 28.47 70.29
C SER A 234 18.74 28.75 71.74
N GLN A 235 17.44 28.76 72.08
CA GLN A 235 16.98 29.27 73.40
C GLN A 235 16.26 28.30 74.35
N HIS A 236 16.10 27.01 74.03
CA HIS A 236 15.42 26.08 74.96
C HIS A 236 16.14 24.73 75.07
N GLN A 237 17.14 24.65 75.94
CA GLN A 237 17.70 23.39 76.44
C GLN A 237 17.94 23.49 77.95
N SER A 238 16.92 23.20 78.76
CA SER A 238 17.09 22.86 80.19
C SER A 238 15.78 22.42 80.84
N ILE A 239 15.01 21.48 80.26
CA ILE A 239 13.90 20.84 81.00
C ILE A 239 13.86 19.33 80.74
N SER A 240 14.22 18.60 81.80
CA SER A 240 13.96 17.21 82.21
C SER A 240 13.82 16.11 81.13
N ALA A 241 14.84 15.25 81.10
CA ALA A 241 14.98 14.08 80.22
C ALA A 241 13.84 13.02 80.25
N PRO A 242 13.10 12.76 81.35
CA PRO A 242 12.10 11.68 81.34
C PRO A 242 10.78 12.06 80.63
N VAL A 243 10.39 13.34 80.61
CA VAL A 243 9.15 13.80 79.94
C VAL A 243 9.32 13.85 78.41
N GLN A 244 10.53 14.15 77.94
CA GLN A 244 10.83 14.21 76.50
C GLN A 244 10.76 12.84 75.81
N ASN A 245 11.08 11.75 76.52
CA ASN A 245 11.02 10.41 75.95
C ASN A 245 9.57 9.94 75.73
N LYS A 246 8.65 10.18 76.68
CA LYS A 246 7.22 9.88 76.49
C LYS A 246 6.63 10.67 75.32
N ARG A 247 6.99 11.96 75.20
CA ARG A 247 6.53 12.81 74.09
C ARG A 247 7.05 12.33 72.73
N LYS A 248 8.30 11.84 72.65
CA LYS A 248 8.87 11.27 71.42
C LYS A 248 8.17 9.98 70.99
N VAL A 249 7.77 9.11 71.92
CA VAL A 249 7.04 7.86 71.61
C VAL A 249 5.65 8.18 71.07
N ILE A 250 4.88 9.04 71.75
CA ILE A 250 3.55 9.48 71.28
C ILE A 250 3.64 10.12 69.89
N GLN A 251 4.67 10.93 69.65
CA GLN A 251 4.87 11.59 68.36
C GLN A 251 5.32 10.62 67.25
N ARG A 252 6.01 9.52 67.59
CA ARG A 252 6.33 8.44 66.64
C ARG A 252 5.08 7.65 66.26
N ASN A 253 4.26 7.27 67.24
CA ASN A 253 3.01 6.54 67.02
C ASN A 253 2.03 7.37 66.17
N ALA A 254 1.82 8.65 66.52
CA ALA A 254 0.97 9.55 65.73
C ALA A 254 1.45 9.75 64.28
N ARG A 255 2.77 9.65 64.02
CA ARG A 255 3.34 9.70 62.66
C ARG A 255 3.11 8.39 61.90
N GLN A 256 3.14 7.24 62.58
CA GLN A 256 2.79 5.96 61.97
C GLN A 256 1.30 5.91 61.62
N ASP A 257 0.42 6.33 62.51
CA ASP A 257 -1.03 6.36 62.26
C ASP A 257 -1.38 7.28 61.08
N ARG A 258 -0.76 8.46 61.01
CA ARG A 258 -0.90 9.34 59.83
C ARG A 258 -0.40 8.73 58.52
N ARG A 259 0.60 7.84 58.57
CA ARG A 259 1.11 7.14 57.38
C ARG A 259 0.15 6.03 56.94
N ILE A 260 -0.45 5.33 57.89
CA ILE A 260 -1.47 4.29 57.62
C ILE A 260 -2.70 4.94 56.99
N LEU A 261 -3.25 5.98 57.62
CA LEU A 261 -4.41 6.72 57.08
C LEU A 261 -4.17 7.28 55.67
N LYS A 262 -2.95 7.74 55.37
CA LYS A 262 -2.60 8.20 54.02
C LYS A 262 -2.50 7.07 53.00
N ARG A 263 -2.04 5.88 53.41
CA ARG A 263 -1.99 4.70 52.53
C ARG A 263 -3.41 4.23 52.21
N ASP A 264 -4.28 4.20 53.22
CA ASP A 264 -5.66 3.75 53.04
C ASP A 264 -6.44 4.73 52.16
N ALA A 265 -6.30 6.04 52.39
CA ALA A 265 -6.89 7.06 51.51
C ALA A 265 -6.37 6.98 50.07
N ALA A 266 -5.09 6.65 49.87
CA ALA A 266 -4.51 6.46 48.53
C ALA A 266 -4.97 5.14 47.87
N ALA A 267 -5.27 4.09 48.65
CA ALA A 267 -5.85 2.86 48.14
C ALA A 267 -7.28 3.10 47.62
N VAL A 268 -8.11 3.82 48.39
CA VAL A 268 -9.47 4.18 47.97
C VAL A 268 -9.48 5.06 46.71
N ASP A 269 -8.55 6.03 46.56
CA ASP A 269 -8.44 6.81 45.32
C ASP A 269 -7.99 5.96 44.11
N ARG A 270 -7.17 4.92 44.32
CA ARG A 270 -6.81 4.00 43.22
C ARG A 270 -7.98 3.15 42.77
N ASP A 271 -8.76 2.61 43.71
CA ASP A 271 -9.90 1.76 43.39
C ASP A 271 -11.01 2.56 42.67
N THR A 272 -11.33 3.76 43.17
CA THR A 272 -12.30 4.64 42.50
C THR A 272 -11.84 5.10 41.10
N ARG A 273 -10.53 5.27 40.86
CA ARG A 273 -10.00 5.52 39.50
C ARG A 273 -10.08 4.28 38.61
N ARG A 274 -9.86 3.09 39.16
CA ARG A 274 -9.97 1.83 38.43
C ARG A 274 -11.40 1.62 37.94
N ASP A 275 -12.40 1.83 38.80
CA ASP A 275 -13.82 1.69 38.44
C ASP A 275 -14.25 2.69 37.37
N LYS A 276 -13.84 3.97 37.49
CA LYS A 276 -14.10 4.99 36.46
C LYS A 276 -13.45 4.64 35.12
N SER A 277 -12.27 3.99 35.13
CA SER A 277 -11.59 3.56 33.91
C SER A 277 -12.32 2.37 33.24
N SER A 278 -12.78 1.40 34.04
CA SER A 278 -13.58 0.26 33.57
C SER A 278 -14.91 0.72 32.98
N GLN A 279 -15.58 1.68 33.63
CA GLN A 279 -16.84 2.25 33.12
C GLN A 279 -16.65 3.00 31.80
N ARG A 280 -15.55 3.75 31.63
CA ARG A 280 -15.21 4.41 30.36
C ARG A 280 -14.91 3.42 29.24
N GLN A 281 -14.26 2.30 29.55
CA GLN A 281 -14.01 1.23 28.57
C GLN A 281 -15.31 0.54 28.16
N ALA A 282 -16.22 0.29 29.11
CA ALA A 282 -17.54 -0.27 28.82
C ALA A 282 -18.33 0.64 27.87
N ILE A 283 -18.43 1.95 28.16
CA ILE A 283 -19.14 2.92 27.30
C ILE A 283 -18.52 2.98 25.89
N SER A 284 -17.18 2.99 25.81
CA SER A 284 -16.46 3.03 24.53
C SER A 284 -16.74 1.80 23.66
N THR A 285 -16.79 0.60 24.25
CA THR A 285 -17.07 -0.64 23.50
C THR A 285 -18.52 -0.71 23.04
N THR A 286 -19.48 -0.24 23.84
CA THR A 286 -20.89 -0.12 23.44
C THR A 286 -21.07 0.82 22.25
N ASP A 287 -20.43 1.99 22.28
CA ASP A 287 -20.51 2.97 21.18
C ASP A 287 -19.85 2.45 19.90
N GLN A 288 -18.72 1.74 20.02
CA GLN A 288 -18.09 1.09 18.86
C GLN A 288 -18.99 0.01 18.26
N ASN A 289 -19.66 -0.79 19.09
CA ASN A 289 -20.58 -1.82 18.62
C ASN A 289 -21.83 -1.22 17.96
N LYS A 290 -22.40 -0.14 18.52
CA LYS A 290 -23.50 0.62 17.89
C LYS A 290 -23.08 1.17 16.53
N ARG A 291 -21.90 1.80 16.42
CA ARG A 291 -21.38 2.31 15.14
C ARG A 291 -21.19 1.20 14.11
N LYS A 292 -20.67 0.03 14.51
CA LYS A 292 -20.53 -1.14 13.63
C LYS A 292 -21.89 -1.68 13.18
N ALA A 293 -22.90 -1.70 14.05
CA ALA A 293 -24.26 -2.12 13.70
C ALA A 293 -24.89 -1.17 12.66
N ILE A 294 -24.78 0.15 12.88
CA ILE A 294 -25.26 1.18 11.93
C ILE A 294 -24.58 1.02 10.57
N GLN A 295 -23.26 0.79 10.54
CA GLN A 295 -22.52 0.58 9.29
C GLN A 295 -22.97 -0.69 8.55
N ARG A 296 -23.27 -1.78 9.28
CA ARG A 296 -23.79 -3.02 8.68
C ARG A 296 -25.18 -2.81 8.07
N ASN A 297 -26.06 -2.10 8.77
CA ASN A 297 -27.40 -1.79 8.27
C ASN A 297 -27.33 -0.88 7.03
N ALA A 298 -26.55 0.19 7.07
CA ALA A 298 -26.34 1.06 5.91
C ALA A 298 -25.77 0.31 4.69
N HIS A 299 -24.89 -0.67 4.91
CA HIS A 299 -24.39 -1.52 3.84
C HIS A 299 -25.47 -2.46 3.29
N ARG A 300 -26.34 -3.00 4.14
CA ARG A 300 -27.49 -3.83 3.74
C ARG A 300 -28.47 -3.02 2.89
N ASP A 301 -28.80 -1.80 3.29
CA ASP A 301 -29.73 -0.94 2.56
C ASP A 301 -29.19 -0.57 1.18
N ARG A 302 -27.88 -0.26 1.08
CA ARG A 302 -27.22 -0.05 -0.22
C ARG A 302 -27.24 -1.28 -1.12
N ARG A 303 -27.25 -2.50 -0.58
CA ARG A 303 -27.40 -3.72 -1.38
C ARG A 303 -28.82 -3.87 -1.89
N LEU A 304 -29.82 -3.61 -1.05
CA LEU A 304 -31.23 -3.65 -1.44
C LEU A 304 -31.50 -2.65 -2.58
N GLN A 305 -31.06 -1.40 -2.43
CA GLN A 305 -31.19 -0.38 -3.48
C GLN A 305 -30.54 -0.79 -4.82
N LYS A 306 -29.40 -1.51 -4.77
CA LYS A 306 -28.76 -2.04 -5.98
C LYS A 306 -29.58 -3.15 -6.62
N HIS A 307 -30.22 -4.01 -5.83
CA HIS A 307 -31.09 -5.06 -6.37
C HIS A 307 -32.33 -4.44 -7.04
N ASP A 308 -32.94 -3.42 -6.44
CA ASP A 308 -34.10 -2.72 -7.02
C ASP A 308 -33.72 -1.99 -8.33
N ALA A 309 -32.54 -1.36 -8.36
CA ALA A 309 -32.01 -0.74 -9.58
C ALA A 309 -31.73 -1.77 -10.69
N VAL A 310 -31.29 -2.99 -10.36
CA VAL A 310 -31.09 -4.04 -11.35
C VAL A 310 -32.43 -4.59 -11.85
N ALA A 311 -33.43 -4.75 -10.97
CA ALA A 311 -34.77 -5.18 -11.35
C ALA A 311 -35.42 -4.21 -12.34
N THR A 312 -35.40 -2.91 -12.03
CA THR A 312 -35.93 -1.85 -12.93
C THR A 312 -35.25 -1.81 -14.30
N VAL A 313 -33.92 -2.02 -14.36
CA VAL A 313 -33.20 -2.13 -15.65
C VAL A 313 -33.59 -3.39 -16.43
N GLN A 314 -33.88 -4.50 -15.74
CA GLN A 314 -34.34 -5.71 -16.41
C GLN A 314 -35.75 -5.56 -16.97
N ASP A 315 -36.65 -4.90 -16.24
CA ASP A 315 -38.03 -4.68 -16.68
C ASP A 315 -38.09 -3.73 -17.89
N THR A 316 -37.37 -2.61 -17.85
CA THR A 316 -37.25 -1.70 -19.02
C THR A 316 -36.66 -2.40 -20.24
N ARG A 317 -35.70 -3.32 -20.06
CA ARG A 317 -35.14 -4.12 -21.16
C ARG A 317 -36.16 -5.11 -21.72
N ARG A 318 -37.02 -5.69 -20.88
CA ARG A 318 -38.12 -6.57 -21.32
C ARG A 318 -39.14 -5.79 -22.12
N GLU A 319 -39.53 -4.60 -21.66
CA GLU A 319 -40.44 -3.71 -22.37
C GLU A 319 -39.89 -3.30 -23.75
N GLN A 320 -38.63 -2.87 -23.82
CA GLN A 320 -37.98 -2.55 -25.10
C GLN A 320 -37.93 -3.74 -26.06
N LYS A 321 -37.78 -4.97 -25.54
CA LYS A 321 -37.79 -6.19 -26.37
C LYS A 321 -39.20 -6.45 -26.93
N ILE A 322 -40.24 -6.25 -26.12
CA ILE A 322 -41.64 -6.36 -26.55
C ILE A 322 -41.94 -5.28 -27.61
N GLU A 323 -41.51 -4.05 -27.39
CA GLU A 323 -41.70 -2.95 -28.35
C GLU A 323 -40.99 -3.22 -29.68
N ARG A 324 -39.76 -3.76 -29.65
CA ARG A 324 -39.03 -4.19 -30.86
C ARG A 324 -39.74 -5.32 -31.59
N SER A 325 -40.38 -6.25 -30.89
CA SER A 325 -41.14 -7.32 -31.54
C SER A 325 -42.46 -6.85 -32.17
N LYS A 326 -42.97 -5.68 -31.77
CA LYS A 326 -44.19 -5.08 -32.33
C LYS A 326 -43.93 -4.21 -33.56
N LYS A 327 -42.67 -3.84 -33.86
CA LYS A 327 -42.36 -3.10 -35.09
C LYS A 327 -42.37 -4.08 -36.27
N PRO A 328 -43.30 -3.92 -37.24
CA PRO A 328 -43.38 -4.82 -38.39
C PRO A 328 -42.06 -4.77 -39.17
N ASP A 329 -41.63 -5.94 -39.64
CA ASP A 329 -40.36 -6.25 -40.32
C ASP A 329 -40.24 -5.61 -41.73
N ALA A 330 -40.76 -4.39 -41.92
CA ALA A 330 -40.75 -3.66 -43.20
C ALA A 330 -39.34 -3.55 -43.81
N THR A 331 -38.30 -3.53 -42.96
CA THR A 331 -36.90 -3.52 -43.43
C THR A 331 -36.44 -4.85 -44.03
N LYS A 332 -36.98 -5.99 -43.61
CA LYS A 332 -36.56 -7.29 -44.17
C LYS A 332 -37.08 -7.48 -45.58
N GLU A 333 -38.30 -7.01 -45.85
CA GLU A 333 -38.92 -7.10 -47.17
C GLU A 333 -38.18 -6.21 -48.18
N VAL A 334 -37.87 -4.97 -47.81
CA VAL A 334 -37.08 -4.03 -48.63
C VAL A 334 -35.67 -4.57 -48.92
N ILE A 335 -35.01 -5.19 -47.93
CA ILE A 335 -33.69 -5.81 -48.11
C ILE A 335 -33.78 -7.02 -49.06
N GLN A 336 -34.81 -7.87 -48.93
CA GLN A 336 -35.02 -9.00 -49.82
C GLN A 336 -35.32 -8.55 -51.26
N GLU A 337 -36.13 -7.51 -51.44
CA GLU A 337 -36.47 -6.98 -52.75
C GLU A 337 -35.24 -6.37 -53.45
N THR A 338 -34.41 -5.65 -52.69
CA THR A 338 -33.13 -5.11 -53.21
C THR A 338 -32.18 -6.23 -53.66
N ARG A 339 -32.13 -7.35 -52.92
CA ARG A 339 -31.34 -8.53 -53.31
C ARG A 339 -31.88 -9.20 -54.58
N ARG A 340 -33.21 -9.29 -54.74
CA ARG A 340 -33.85 -9.80 -55.96
C ARG A 340 -33.51 -8.94 -57.17
N LYS A 341 -33.60 -7.61 -57.05
CA LYS A 341 -33.25 -6.66 -58.12
C LYS A 341 -31.79 -6.80 -58.56
N LYS A 342 -30.85 -6.85 -57.61
CA LYS A 342 -29.42 -7.08 -57.92
C LYS A 342 -29.17 -8.41 -58.64
N ARG A 343 -29.83 -9.50 -58.20
CA ARG A 343 -29.69 -10.81 -58.83
C ARG A 343 -30.16 -10.79 -60.29
N ASN A 344 -31.30 -10.14 -60.57
CA ASN A 344 -31.84 -10.05 -61.92
C ASN A 344 -30.95 -9.21 -62.84
N ALA A 345 -30.37 -8.12 -62.34
CA ALA A 345 -29.41 -7.31 -63.09
C ALA A 345 -28.19 -8.14 -63.53
N LEU A 346 -27.61 -8.95 -62.63
CA LEU A 346 -26.48 -9.83 -62.94
C LEU A 346 -26.82 -10.90 -63.98
N ILE A 347 -28.04 -11.45 -63.93
CA ILE A 347 -28.51 -12.42 -64.93
C ILE A 347 -28.58 -11.75 -66.31
N ASN A 348 -29.13 -10.55 -66.40
CA ASN A 348 -29.24 -9.80 -67.65
C ASN A 348 -27.87 -9.44 -68.24
N GLU A 349 -26.93 -8.99 -67.40
CA GLU A 349 -25.55 -8.72 -67.85
C GLU A 349 -24.88 -9.96 -68.41
N ARG A 350 -25.04 -11.11 -67.73
CA ARG A 350 -24.46 -12.39 -68.18
C ARG A 350 -25.05 -12.86 -69.51
N SER A 351 -26.35 -12.66 -69.72
CA SER A 351 -27.01 -12.94 -71.00
C SER A 351 -26.49 -12.01 -72.12
N SER A 352 -26.30 -10.72 -71.84
CA SER A 352 -25.71 -9.78 -72.81
C SER A 352 -24.29 -10.16 -73.23
N TRP A 353 -23.50 -10.69 -72.28
CA TRP A 353 -22.14 -11.13 -72.53
C TRP A 353 -22.09 -12.36 -73.43
N ARG A 354 -23.00 -13.32 -73.23
CA ARG A 354 -23.13 -14.50 -74.10
C ARG A 354 -23.51 -14.13 -75.53
N ASN A 355 -24.44 -13.20 -75.72
CA ASN A 355 -24.80 -12.74 -77.07
C ASN A 355 -23.64 -12.04 -77.78
N ARG A 356 -22.87 -11.21 -77.05
CA ARG A 356 -21.68 -10.56 -77.61
C ARG A 356 -20.58 -11.54 -78.02
N GLN A 357 -20.39 -12.62 -77.25
CA GLN A 357 -19.46 -13.70 -77.58
C GLN A 357 -19.90 -14.47 -78.84
N SER A 358 -21.20 -14.76 -78.98
CA SER A 358 -21.74 -15.43 -80.17
C SER A 358 -21.47 -14.62 -81.44
N LEU A 359 -21.75 -13.32 -81.42
CA LEU A 359 -21.55 -12.43 -82.56
C LEU A 359 -20.07 -12.31 -82.97
N ARG A 360 -19.13 -12.35 -82.01
CA ARG A 360 -17.69 -12.38 -82.32
C ARG A 360 -17.29 -13.67 -83.02
N ASN A 361 -17.81 -14.81 -82.56
CA ASN A 361 -17.49 -16.11 -83.17
C ASN A 361 -18.05 -16.22 -84.60
N ASP A 362 -19.23 -15.67 -84.87
CA ASP A 362 -19.83 -15.65 -86.20
C ASP A 362 -19.05 -14.75 -87.17
N ASN A 363 -18.53 -13.61 -86.71
CA ASN A 363 -17.68 -12.73 -87.52
C ASN A 363 -16.33 -13.37 -87.86
N ASN A 364 -15.68 -14.06 -86.90
CA ASN A 364 -14.42 -14.75 -87.17
C ASN A 364 -14.59 -15.89 -88.19
N ARG A 365 -15.73 -16.61 -88.17
CA ARG A 365 -16.04 -17.62 -89.19
C ARG A 365 -16.25 -17.03 -90.59
N ARG A 366 -16.73 -15.79 -90.70
CA ARG A 366 -16.88 -15.11 -91.99
C ARG A 366 -15.53 -14.67 -92.56
N THR A 367 -14.60 -14.20 -91.74
CA THR A 367 -13.28 -13.75 -92.21
C THR A 367 -12.41 -14.90 -92.74
N ASP A 368 -12.49 -16.09 -92.14
CA ASP A 368 -11.73 -17.26 -92.61
C ASP A 368 -12.23 -17.79 -93.97
N ARG A 369 -13.51 -17.57 -94.31
CA ARG A 369 -14.08 -18.06 -95.56
C ARG A 369 -13.61 -17.27 -96.80
N PHE A 370 -13.16 -16.02 -96.63
CA PHE A 370 -12.66 -15.20 -97.74
C PHE A 370 -11.19 -15.44 -98.09
N GLN A 371 -10.41 -16.16 -97.27
CA GLN A 371 -9.00 -16.42 -97.56
C GLN A 371 -8.77 -17.65 -98.45
N HIS A 372 -9.78 -18.49 -98.68
CA HIS A 372 -9.59 -19.76 -99.38
C HIS A 372 -9.85 -19.74 -100.90
N ASP A 373 -10.49 -18.69 -101.43
CA ASP A 373 -10.89 -18.65 -102.86
C ASP A 373 -9.93 -17.84 -103.77
N GLY A 374 -8.81 -17.33 -103.23
CA GLY A 374 -7.88 -16.43 -103.95
C GLY A 374 -6.62 -17.09 -104.56
N ARG A 375 -6.53 -18.41 -104.65
CA ARG A 375 -5.30 -19.11 -105.13
C ARG A 375 -5.53 -19.93 -106.40
N SER A 376 -6.12 -19.31 -107.42
CA SER A 376 -6.09 -19.80 -108.81
C SER A 376 -4.96 -19.14 -109.59
N GLY A 377 -4.02 -19.96 -110.08
CA GLY A 377 -3.26 -19.72 -111.30
C GLY A 377 -2.06 -18.78 -111.22
N PHE A 378 -0.85 -19.33 -111.31
CA PHE A 378 0.24 -18.84 -112.18
C PHE A 378 1.38 -19.89 -112.15
N ARG A 379 1.34 -20.84 -113.08
CA ARG A 379 2.49 -21.69 -113.45
C ARG A 379 3.01 -21.16 -114.78
N LEU A 380 4.10 -20.38 -114.72
CA LEU A 380 4.81 -19.91 -115.90
C LEU A 380 5.64 -21.06 -116.50
N HIS A 381 5.47 -21.22 -117.81
CA HIS A 381 6.26 -22.07 -118.69
C HIS A 381 7.75 -21.65 -118.68
N ARG A 382 8.62 -22.65 -118.65
CA ARG A 382 10.04 -22.55 -119.05
C ARG A 382 10.17 -23.23 -120.41
N ASN A 383 10.43 -22.44 -121.44
CA ASN A 383 11.43 -22.65 -122.49
C ASN A 383 11.48 -21.41 -123.37
#